data_AF-A0A2K0UKQ8-F1
#
_entry.id   AF-A0A2K0UKQ8-F1
#
_cell.length_a   1.000
_cell.length_b   1.000
_cell.length_c   1.000
_cell.angle_alpha   90.00
_cell.angle_beta   90.00
_cell.angle_gamma   90.00
#
_symmetry.space_group_name_H-M   'P 1'
#
loop_
_entity.id
_entity.type
_entity.pdbx_description
1 polymer ?
#
loop_
_entity_poly.entity_id
_entity_poly.type
_entity_poly.pdbx_seq_one_letter_code
_entity_poly.pdbx_strand_id
1 'polypeptide(L)'
;MGHGDRHNPKRFLLSPDLNTVPHQPQVQIIGNGFVREHQGAKKLKLRYPHYHSSHSTTIADEDDVEFTLFYRWHIDAALYGDAPPVATTILAVTLPKRRMQTVRYDDGIGDELSVPLGAIAFASGETTDDSLSEEDKAFARSTRVEYATHPYIWMGRATSHPTGPGLISEGKELEDDQLPPADPASIQSLPMCWRNPVTSRLALQVHAAVARRLHLANGQVIDDLERVRGLLYRLQRPGIAPQLVYAHDWEEGDFVIFHNRGL
;
A
#
# COMPACT_ATOMS: atom_id res chain seq x y z
N MET A 1 9.56 -2.35 15.12
CA MET A 1 8.49 -3.07 15.84
C MET A 1 8.45 -4.47 15.23
N GLY A 2 8.65 -5.49 16.06
CA GLY A 2 8.98 -6.83 15.59
C GLY A 2 7.76 -7.65 15.21
N HIS A 3 7.88 -8.40 14.12
CA HIS A 3 7.16 -9.65 13.99
C HIS A 3 7.59 -10.56 15.14
N GLY A 4 6.61 -10.93 15.97
CA GLY A 4 6.82 -11.74 17.14
C GLY A 4 7.46 -13.08 16.77
N ASP A 5 8.46 -13.45 17.54
CA ASP A 5 9.18 -14.72 17.48
C ASP A 5 8.24 -15.85 17.93
N ARG A 6 7.30 -16.26 17.08
CA ARG A 6 6.41 -17.39 17.33
C ARG A 6 6.13 -18.17 16.05
N HIS A 7 6.88 -19.27 15.95
CA HIS A 7 6.64 -20.42 15.09
C HIS A 7 6.76 -20.17 13.60
N ASN A 8 7.43 -21.12 12.96
CA ASN A 8 7.57 -21.24 11.51
C ASN A 8 6.32 -21.95 10.95
N PRO A 9 5.39 -21.26 10.27
CA PRO A 9 4.64 -21.86 9.20
C PRO A 9 5.20 -21.34 7.87
N LYS A 10 5.56 -22.30 7.02
CA LYS A 10 5.79 -22.07 5.60
C LYS A 10 4.68 -21.16 5.03
N ARG A 11 5.08 -20.14 4.25
CA ARG A 11 4.24 -19.19 3.48
C ARG A 11 3.49 -18.16 4.31
N PHE A 12 4.18 -17.09 4.70
CA PHE A 12 3.54 -15.77 4.77
C PHE A 12 3.57 -15.16 3.37
N LEU A 13 2.40 -14.92 2.79
CA LEU A 13 2.24 -14.23 1.51
C LEU A 13 2.45 -12.73 1.68
N LEU A 14 3.73 -12.36 1.68
CA LEU A 14 4.22 -11.05 1.27
C LEU A 14 5.37 -11.34 0.30
N SER A 15 5.05 -11.56 -0.99
CA SER A 15 6.01 -11.98 -2.03
C SER A 15 6.70 -13.34 -1.79
N PRO A 16 6.88 -14.18 -2.84
CA PRO A 16 7.80 -15.33 -2.79
C PRO A 16 9.27 -14.98 -2.46
N ASP A 17 9.62 -13.69 -2.39
CA ASP A 17 10.99 -13.17 -2.38
C ASP A 17 11.31 -12.29 -1.14
N LEU A 18 10.86 -12.67 0.06
CA LEU A 18 11.31 -11.98 1.29
C LEU A 18 12.80 -12.24 1.51
N ASN A 19 13.62 -11.24 1.16
CA ASN A 19 15.05 -11.24 1.39
C ASN A 19 15.31 -10.53 2.71
N THR A 20 15.57 -11.27 3.79
CA THR A 20 15.83 -10.71 5.12
C THR A 20 17.31 -10.69 5.47
N VAL A 21 17.69 -9.80 6.38
CA VAL A 21 19.01 -9.82 7.02
C VAL A 21 19.08 -10.99 8.02
N PRO A 22 19.99 -11.97 7.86
CA PRO A 22 19.99 -13.18 8.70
C PRO A 22 20.15 -12.94 10.19
N HIS A 23 20.91 -11.91 10.56
CA HIS A 23 21.15 -11.53 11.96
C HIS A 23 20.12 -10.52 12.50
N GLN A 24 19.19 -10.06 11.67
CA GLN A 24 18.09 -9.16 12.04
C GLN A 24 16.87 -9.41 11.13
N PRO A 25 16.09 -10.49 11.36
CA PRO A 25 15.02 -10.91 10.46
C PRO A 25 13.88 -9.89 10.28
N GLN A 26 13.77 -8.89 11.16
CA GLN A 26 12.80 -7.80 11.01
C GLN A 26 13.19 -6.81 9.89
N VAL A 27 14.42 -6.88 9.35
CA VAL A 27 14.89 -6.00 8.27
C VAL A 27 14.76 -6.71 6.93
N GLN A 28 13.93 -6.14 6.06
CA GLN A 28 13.76 -6.58 4.68
C GLN A 28 14.74 -5.85 3.75
N ILE A 29 15.29 -6.59 2.79
CA ILE A 29 16.11 -6.09 1.70
C ILE A 29 15.23 -6.03 0.46
N ILE A 30 14.92 -4.81 0.04
CA ILE A 30 14.08 -4.54 -1.13
C ILE A 30 14.96 -3.90 -2.21
N GLY A 31 14.71 -4.23 -3.46
CA GLY A 31 15.45 -3.68 -4.59
C GLY A 31 15.12 -4.41 -5.88
N ASN A 32 15.97 -4.22 -6.90
CA ASN A 32 15.84 -4.88 -8.19
C ASN A 32 17.16 -5.50 -8.63
N GLY A 33 17.10 -6.69 -9.23
CA GLY A 33 18.27 -7.37 -9.80
C GLY A 33 19.01 -8.27 -8.82
N PHE A 34 20.25 -8.63 -9.18
CA PHE A 34 21.06 -9.56 -8.40
C PHE A 34 22.01 -8.83 -7.45
N VAL A 35 21.97 -9.21 -6.17
CA VAL A 35 22.91 -8.74 -5.15
C VAL A 35 23.69 -9.93 -4.62
N ARG A 36 25.02 -9.89 -4.79
CA ARG A 36 25.89 -10.99 -4.37
C ARG A 36 25.80 -11.24 -2.87
N GLU A 37 25.90 -10.18 -2.07
CA GLU A 37 25.82 -10.23 -0.62
C GLU A 37 25.49 -8.84 -0.04
N HIS A 38 24.64 -8.80 0.99
CA HIS A 38 24.40 -7.61 1.80
C HIS A 38 24.06 -8.05 3.23
N GLN A 39 24.75 -7.52 4.24
CA GLN A 39 24.50 -7.82 5.66
C GLN A 39 24.47 -9.33 6.00
N GLY A 40 25.28 -10.13 5.30
CA GLY A 40 25.33 -11.59 5.44
C GLY A 40 24.27 -12.37 4.65
N ALA A 41 23.28 -11.68 4.06
CA ALA A 41 22.32 -12.28 3.13
C ALA A 41 23.00 -12.45 1.76
N LYS A 42 23.02 -13.67 1.21
CA LYS A 42 23.82 -14.01 0.01
C LYS A 42 22.95 -14.42 -1.17
N LYS A 43 23.43 -14.14 -2.39
CA LYS A 43 22.82 -14.52 -3.67
C LYS A 43 21.36 -14.05 -3.79
N LEU A 44 21.09 -12.81 -3.39
CA LEU A 44 19.76 -12.24 -3.41
C LEU A 44 19.33 -11.97 -4.85
N LYS A 45 18.13 -12.42 -5.20
CA LYS A 45 17.44 -12.07 -6.44
C LYS A 45 16.30 -11.16 -6.05
N LEU A 46 16.56 -9.85 -6.09
CA LEU A 46 15.59 -8.84 -5.72
C LEU A 46 14.71 -8.53 -6.93
N ARG A 47 13.40 -8.39 -6.71
CA ARG A 47 12.45 -7.97 -7.72
C ARG A 47 11.67 -6.78 -7.17
N TYR A 48 11.82 -5.64 -7.82
CA TYR A 48 11.07 -4.47 -7.41
C TYR A 48 9.63 -4.59 -7.91
N PRO A 49 8.62 -4.30 -7.08
CA PRO A 49 7.24 -4.30 -7.52
C PRO A 49 7.01 -3.30 -8.66
N HIS A 50 6.33 -3.73 -9.71
CA HIS A 50 6.13 -2.92 -10.91
C HIS A 50 4.70 -3.02 -11.43
N TYR A 51 4.15 -1.91 -11.91
CA TYR A 51 2.74 -1.82 -12.32
C TYR A 51 2.39 -2.83 -13.43
N HIS A 52 3.29 -3.08 -14.39
CA HIS A 52 3.18 -4.13 -15.43
C HIS A 52 2.74 -5.50 -14.93
N SER A 53 3.06 -5.85 -13.69
CA SER A 53 2.74 -7.17 -13.13
C SER A 53 1.38 -7.25 -12.44
N SER A 54 0.69 -6.11 -12.26
CA SER A 54 -0.46 -6.03 -11.36
C SER A 54 -1.58 -5.10 -11.81
N HIS A 55 -1.32 -4.17 -12.74
CA HIS A 55 -2.33 -3.21 -13.20
C HIS A 55 -3.17 -3.79 -14.34
N SER A 56 -4.39 -3.29 -14.48
CA SER A 56 -5.31 -3.65 -15.57
C SER A 56 -4.90 -3.06 -16.92
N THR A 57 -4.23 -1.91 -16.87
CA THR A 57 -3.69 -1.20 -18.03
C THR A 57 -2.21 -0.93 -17.78
N THR A 58 -1.45 -0.85 -18.86
CA THR A 58 -0.01 -0.60 -18.82
C THR A 58 0.33 0.49 -19.82
N ILE A 59 1.44 1.17 -19.59
CA ILE A 59 2.02 2.09 -20.57
C ILE A 59 2.58 1.25 -21.73
N ALA A 60 2.49 1.79 -22.95
CA ALA A 60 3.07 1.15 -24.12
C ALA A 60 4.59 1.06 -23.98
N ASP A 61 5.20 -0.03 -24.47
CA ASP A 61 6.65 -0.27 -24.32
C ASP A 61 7.53 0.86 -24.86
N GLU A 62 7.07 1.59 -25.88
CA GLU A 62 7.76 2.75 -26.44
C GLU A 62 7.80 3.97 -25.51
N ASP A 63 6.83 4.07 -24.61
CA ASP A 63 6.63 5.18 -23.66
C ASP A 63 7.15 4.85 -22.25
N ASP A 64 7.37 3.58 -21.90
CA ASP A 64 7.74 3.10 -20.55
C ASP A 64 9.14 3.56 -20.09
N VAL A 65 9.93 4.13 -21.01
CA VAL A 65 11.14 4.85 -20.61
C VAL A 65 10.76 6.19 -19.96
N GLU A 66 9.84 6.95 -20.52
CA GLU A 66 9.52 8.31 -20.08
C GLU A 66 8.42 8.34 -19.01
N PHE A 67 7.48 7.40 -19.10
CA PHE A 67 6.28 7.36 -18.28
C PHE A 67 6.24 6.13 -17.38
N THR A 68 5.60 6.27 -16.22
CA THR A 68 5.32 5.16 -15.29
C THR A 68 3.93 5.35 -14.66
N LEU A 69 3.42 4.32 -13.99
CA LEU A 69 2.25 4.42 -13.09
C LEU A 69 2.67 4.21 -11.64
N PHE A 70 1.84 4.64 -10.69
CA PHE A 70 2.02 4.24 -9.29
C PHE A 70 1.78 2.74 -9.15
N TYR A 71 2.74 1.99 -8.60
CA TYR A 71 2.53 0.56 -8.37
C TYR A 71 1.30 0.29 -7.47
N ARG A 72 1.28 0.90 -6.27
CA ARG A 72 0.18 0.76 -5.30
C ARG A 72 0.29 1.78 -4.17
N TRP A 73 -0.83 2.41 -3.81
CA TRP A 73 -0.96 3.18 -2.57
C TRP A 73 -1.37 2.27 -1.40
N HIS A 74 -0.64 2.34 -0.30
CA HIS A 74 -0.90 1.51 0.88
C HIS A 74 -0.24 2.07 2.15
N ILE A 75 -0.76 1.64 3.30
CA ILE A 75 -0.03 1.66 4.57
C ILE A 75 0.71 0.34 4.74
N ASP A 76 1.86 0.36 5.41
CA ASP A 76 2.54 -0.87 5.80
C ASP A 76 1.72 -1.56 6.87
N ALA A 77 1.22 -2.76 6.60
CA ALA A 77 0.55 -3.60 7.59
C ALA A 77 0.31 -4.99 7.03
N ALA A 78 0.33 -6.01 7.90
CA ALA A 78 -0.17 -7.33 7.53
C ALA A 78 -1.69 -7.33 7.34
N LEU A 79 -2.40 -6.45 8.06
CA LEU A 79 -3.87 -6.33 8.11
C LEU A 79 -4.59 -7.64 8.45
N TYR A 80 -3.85 -8.55 9.08
CA TYR A 80 -4.28 -9.83 9.60
C TYR A 80 -3.36 -10.19 10.77
N GLY A 81 -3.94 -10.45 11.94
CA GLY A 81 -3.22 -10.73 13.19
C GLY A 81 -2.61 -9.46 13.82
N ASP A 82 -1.64 -8.85 13.14
CA ASP A 82 -0.90 -7.69 13.66
C ASP A 82 -1.54 -6.35 13.25
N ALA A 83 -1.58 -5.41 14.20
CA ALA A 83 -2.00 -4.04 13.92
C ALA A 83 -0.93 -3.28 13.11
N PRO A 84 -1.31 -2.29 12.28
CA PRO A 84 -0.36 -1.46 11.55
C PRO A 84 0.70 -0.83 12.49
N PRO A 85 2.01 -0.88 12.15
CA PRO A 85 3.06 -0.20 12.92
C PRO A 85 2.80 1.30 13.00
N VAL A 86 3.35 1.93 14.03
CA VAL A 86 3.26 3.40 14.21
C VAL A 86 4.15 4.12 13.20
N ALA A 87 5.35 3.59 12.96
CA ALA A 87 6.33 4.18 12.08
C ALA A 87 7.04 3.09 11.27
N THR A 88 7.43 3.46 10.05
CA THR A 88 8.28 2.68 9.17
C THR A 88 9.58 3.44 8.94
N THR A 89 10.67 2.69 8.72
CA THR A 89 11.99 3.21 8.39
C THR A 89 12.49 2.60 7.09
N ILE A 90 13.09 3.41 6.23
CA ILE A 90 13.70 2.98 4.97
C ILE A 90 15.10 3.57 4.88
N LEU A 91 16.09 2.74 4.54
CA LEU A 91 17.48 3.13 4.32
C LEU A 91 17.83 2.95 2.84
N ALA A 92 18.25 4.02 2.17
CA ALA A 92 18.82 3.93 0.83
C ALA A 92 20.27 3.43 0.90
N VAL A 93 20.55 2.30 0.26
CA VAL A 93 21.87 1.67 0.25
C VAL A 93 22.57 1.83 -1.10
N THR A 94 21.85 1.52 -2.18
CA THR A 94 22.37 1.62 -3.54
C THR A 94 21.24 2.04 -4.45
N LEU A 95 21.47 3.08 -5.23
CA LEU A 95 20.45 3.68 -6.09
C LEU A 95 20.78 3.47 -7.58
N PRO A 96 19.76 3.37 -8.45
CA PRO A 96 20.00 3.43 -9.88
C PRO A 96 20.54 4.81 -10.27
N LYS A 97 21.09 4.91 -11.49
CA LYS A 97 21.47 6.22 -12.03
C LYS A 97 20.26 7.15 -12.04
N ARG A 98 20.39 8.31 -11.39
CA ARG A 98 19.33 9.31 -11.30
C ARG A 98 18.83 9.70 -12.69
N ARG A 99 17.51 9.66 -12.86
CA ARG A 99 16.78 10.06 -14.05
C ARG A 99 15.37 10.48 -13.63
N MET A 100 14.80 11.47 -14.30
CA MET A 100 13.39 11.83 -14.12
C MET A 100 12.50 11.00 -15.03
N GLN A 101 11.28 10.75 -14.56
CA GLN A 101 10.19 10.11 -15.29
C GLN A 101 8.87 10.79 -14.90
N THR A 102 7.83 10.56 -15.68
CA THR A 102 6.51 11.14 -15.43
C THR A 102 5.54 10.05 -15.01
N VAL A 103 4.97 10.16 -13.81
CA VAL A 103 3.85 9.33 -13.40
C VAL A 103 2.59 9.83 -14.08
N ARG A 104 1.89 8.96 -14.80
CA ARG A 104 0.53 9.20 -15.28
C ARG A 104 -0.48 8.56 -14.34
N TYR A 105 -1.66 9.16 -14.24
CA TYR A 105 -2.76 8.63 -13.42
C TYR A 105 -3.72 7.78 -14.26
N ASP A 106 -3.85 8.08 -15.56
CA ASP A 106 -4.64 7.30 -16.53
C ASP A 106 -6.10 7.03 -16.11
N ASP A 107 -6.69 7.92 -15.32
CA ASP A 107 -8.11 7.89 -14.93
C ASP A 107 -8.98 8.84 -15.77
N GLY A 108 -8.44 9.36 -16.88
CA GLY A 108 -9.11 10.26 -17.82
C GLY A 108 -9.09 11.73 -17.44
N ILE A 109 -8.53 12.11 -16.28
CA ILE A 109 -8.42 13.51 -15.84
C ILE A 109 -7.21 14.21 -16.46
N GLY A 110 -6.16 13.45 -16.78
CA GLY A 110 -4.90 13.98 -17.34
C GLY A 110 -3.89 14.45 -16.29
N ASP A 111 -4.04 14.01 -15.03
CA ASP A 111 -3.06 14.27 -13.98
C ASP A 111 -1.71 13.58 -14.31
N GLU A 112 -0.63 14.34 -14.15
CA GLU A 112 0.74 13.87 -14.30
C GLU A 112 1.63 14.41 -13.16
N LEU A 113 2.66 13.64 -12.78
CA LEU A 113 3.63 14.03 -11.75
C LEU A 113 5.05 13.66 -12.17
N SER A 114 5.96 14.63 -12.25
CA SER A 114 7.38 14.35 -12.48
C SER A 114 8.04 13.83 -11.20
N VAL A 115 8.70 12.67 -11.29
CA VAL A 115 9.37 12.00 -10.16
C VAL A 115 10.74 11.46 -10.55
N PRO A 116 11.69 11.31 -9.60
CA PRO A 116 12.92 10.58 -9.87
C PRO A 116 12.65 9.07 -10.00
N LEU A 117 13.51 8.39 -10.76
CA LEU A 117 13.47 6.95 -10.97
C LEU A 117 13.60 6.22 -9.62
N GLY A 118 12.66 5.30 -9.35
CA GLY A 118 12.67 4.52 -8.11
C GLY A 118 12.22 5.30 -6.86
N ALA A 119 11.59 6.47 -7.04
CA ALA A 119 11.03 7.22 -5.93
C ALA A 119 10.00 6.42 -5.13
N ILE A 120 9.95 6.71 -3.83
CA ILE A 120 8.81 6.34 -2.98
C ILE A 120 7.99 7.61 -2.80
N ALA A 121 6.71 7.51 -3.14
CA ALA A 121 5.75 8.60 -3.03
C ALA A 121 4.98 8.51 -1.72
N PHE A 122 4.80 9.65 -1.08
CA PHE A 122 4.06 9.81 0.17
C PHE A 122 2.91 10.78 -0.07
N ALA A 123 1.76 10.51 0.55
CA ALA A 123 0.61 11.41 0.59
C ALA A 123 0.21 11.58 2.06
N SER A 124 -0.39 12.72 2.41
CA SER A 124 -0.80 12.98 3.79
C SER A 124 -2.24 12.57 4.01
N GLY A 125 -2.47 11.62 4.91
CA GLY A 125 -3.81 11.24 5.34
C GLY A 125 -4.53 12.38 6.07
N GLU A 126 -3.81 13.26 6.78
CA GLU A 126 -4.39 14.46 7.39
C GLU A 126 -4.87 15.45 6.33
N THR A 127 -4.04 15.69 5.31
CA THR A 127 -4.42 16.56 4.18
C THR A 127 -5.60 15.96 3.40
N THR A 128 -5.62 14.63 3.28
CA THR A 128 -6.74 13.91 2.66
C THR A 128 -8.03 14.11 3.46
N ASP A 129 -8.04 13.88 4.78
CA ASP A 129 -9.22 14.12 5.65
C ASP A 129 -9.69 15.57 5.58
N ASP A 130 -8.77 16.54 5.62
CA ASP A 130 -9.11 17.96 5.57
C ASP A 130 -9.78 18.37 4.25
N SER A 131 -9.40 17.74 3.13
CA SER A 131 -9.95 18.00 1.79
C SER A 131 -11.34 17.41 1.55
N LEU A 132 -11.79 16.48 2.41
CA LEU A 132 -13.10 15.85 2.29
C LEU A 132 -14.23 16.86 2.54
N SER A 133 -15.38 16.60 1.92
CA SER A 133 -16.64 17.26 2.27
C SER A 133 -17.03 16.94 3.73
N GLU A 134 -17.87 17.77 4.36
CA GLU A 134 -18.31 17.49 5.73
C GLU A 134 -19.12 16.19 5.85
N GLU A 135 -19.87 15.83 4.80
CA GLU A 135 -20.56 14.54 4.71
C GLU A 135 -19.54 13.38 4.68
N ASP A 136 -18.50 13.49 3.87
CA ASP A 136 -17.45 12.48 3.76
C ASP A 136 -16.61 12.35 5.02
N LYS A 137 -16.33 13.47 5.70
CA LYS A 137 -15.70 13.46 7.02
C LYS A 137 -16.57 12.72 8.02
N ALA A 138 -17.87 13.02 8.07
CA ALA A 138 -18.80 12.32 8.96
C ALA A 138 -18.85 10.81 8.66
N PHE A 139 -18.90 10.44 7.38
CA PHE A 139 -18.86 9.06 6.93
C PHE A 139 -17.55 8.36 7.36
N ALA A 140 -16.39 8.90 7.00
CA ALA A 140 -15.10 8.29 7.28
C ALA A 140 -14.84 8.15 8.80
N ARG A 141 -15.18 9.18 9.59
CA ARG A 141 -14.95 9.19 11.03
C ARG A 141 -15.86 8.23 11.81
N SER A 142 -16.97 7.82 11.21
CA SER A 142 -17.95 6.91 11.82
C SER A 142 -17.93 5.49 11.25
N THR A 143 -17.04 5.22 10.28
CA THR A 143 -16.97 3.93 9.58
C THR A 143 -15.70 3.15 9.95
N ARG A 144 -15.85 1.83 10.07
CA ARG A 144 -14.72 0.89 10.20
C ARG A 144 -14.54 0.07 8.93
N VAL A 145 -13.29 -0.18 8.57
CA VAL A 145 -12.89 -1.03 7.45
C VAL A 145 -12.52 -2.40 7.98
N GLU A 146 -13.21 -3.43 7.50
CA GLU A 146 -12.84 -4.82 7.68
C GLU A 146 -11.98 -5.27 6.50
N TYR A 147 -10.82 -5.84 6.79
CA TYR A 147 -9.88 -6.36 5.80
C TYR A 147 -10.10 -7.85 5.57
N ALA A 148 -9.78 -8.33 4.36
CA ALA A 148 -9.93 -9.74 4.01
C ALA A 148 -9.03 -10.66 4.87
N THR A 149 -9.44 -11.91 5.05
CA THR A 149 -8.55 -12.96 5.57
C THR A 149 -7.44 -13.20 4.56
N HIS A 150 -6.21 -13.39 5.07
CA HIS A 150 -5.02 -13.55 4.22
C HIS A 150 -4.95 -12.52 3.07
N PRO A 151 -4.94 -11.20 3.39
CA PRO A 151 -5.18 -10.10 2.44
C PRO A 151 -4.54 -10.25 1.07
N TYR A 152 -3.24 -10.53 1.02
CA TYR A 152 -2.46 -10.62 -0.22
C TYR A 152 -2.69 -11.91 -1.02
N ILE A 153 -3.15 -12.99 -0.39
CA ILE A 153 -3.60 -14.20 -1.09
C ILE A 153 -4.95 -13.92 -1.72
N TRP A 154 -5.87 -13.35 -0.93
CA TRP A 154 -7.23 -13.03 -1.34
C TRP A 154 -7.26 -12.17 -2.60
N MET A 155 -6.47 -11.09 -2.65
CA MET A 155 -6.40 -10.21 -3.81
C MET A 155 -5.49 -10.71 -4.95
N GLY A 156 -4.78 -11.82 -4.79
CA GLY A 156 -3.61 -12.15 -5.61
C GLY A 156 -3.84 -12.35 -7.11
N ARG A 157 -5.10 -12.46 -7.55
CA ARG A 157 -5.50 -12.59 -8.97
C ARG A 157 -6.18 -11.34 -9.53
N ALA A 158 -6.55 -10.38 -8.67
CA ALA A 158 -7.22 -9.15 -9.07
C ALA A 158 -6.19 -8.10 -9.50
N THR A 159 -6.58 -7.21 -10.42
CA THR A 159 -5.70 -6.15 -10.91
C THR A 159 -5.90 -4.83 -10.15
N SER A 160 -4.82 -4.10 -9.96
CA SER A 160 -4.81 -2.78 -9.33
C SER A 160 -5.35 -1.69 -10.25
N HIS A 161 -5.93 -0.66 -9.66
CA HIS A 161 -6.35 0.53 -10.36
C HIS A 161 -5.12 1.28 -10.93
N PRO A 162 -5.17 1.87 -12.14
CA PRO A 162 -4.02 2.55 -12.77
C PRO A 162 -3.41 3.69 -11.93
N THR A 163 -4.24 4.41 -11.18
CA THR A 163 -3.78 5.45 -10.25
C THR A 163 -3.10 4.90 -8.98
N GLY A 164 -3.20 3.60 -8.72
CA GLY A 164 -2.61 2.88 -7.58
C GLY A 164 -3.49 2.63 -6.32
N PRO A 165 -4.52 3.43 -5.95
CA PRO A 165 -5.37 3.14 -4.80
C PRO A 165 -6.44 2.11 -5.16
N GLY A 166 -6.41 0.96 -4.49
CA GLY A 166 -7.43 -0.08 -4.65
C GLY A 166 -7.26 -0.97 -5.87
N LEU A 167 -8.27 -1.81 -6.10
CA LEU A 167 -8.33 -2.80 -7.18
C LEU A 167 -9.54 -2.54 -8.06
N ILE A 168 -9.50 -3.08 -9.28
CA ILE A 168 -10.67 -3.15 -10.15
C ILE A 168 -11.57 -4.31 -9.73
N SER A 169 -12.88 -4.10 -9.78
CA SER A 169 -13.90 -5.12 -9.51
C SER A 169 -14.07 -6.06 -10.68
N GLU A 170 -13.32 -7.16 -10.67
CA GLU A 170 -13.34 -8.18 -11.73
C GLU A 170 -13.81 -9.55 -11.23
N GLY A 171 -14.14 -9.69 -9.95
CA GLY A 171 -14.55 -10.97 -9.34
C GLY A 171 -13.46 -12.04 -9.38
N LYS A 172 -12.19 -11.64 -9.24
CA LYS A 172 -11.03 -12.53 -9.30
C LYS A 172 -10.47 -12.90 -7.93
N GLU A 173 -10.99 -12.28 -6.87
CA GLU A 173 -10.62 -12.56 -5.49
C GLU A 173 -10.88 -14.03 -5.16
N LEU A 174 -10.08 -14.60 -4.27
CA LEU A 174 -10.30 -15.97 -3.82
C LEU A 174 -11.51 -16.04 -2.89
N GLU A 175 -12.31 -17.08 -3.06
CA GLU A 175 -13.38 -17.42 -2.13
C GLU A 175 -12.81 -17.95 -0.80
N ASP A 176 -13.62 -17.91 0.26
CA ASP A 176 -13.18 -18.27 1.61
C ASP A 176 -12.68 -19.74 1.70
N ASP A 177 -13.19 -20.65 0.87
CA ASP A 177 -12.77 -22.05 0.81
C ASP A 177 -11.46 -22.30 0.02
N GLN A 178 -11.02 -21.31 -0.75
CA GLN A 178 -9.76 -21.31 -1.49
C GLN A 178 -8.61 -20.69 -0.68
N LEU A 179 -8.94 -20.03 0.43
CA LEU A 179 -7.97 -19.43 1.34
C LEU A 179 -7.47 -20.44 2.37
N PRO A 180 -6.24 -20.27 2.89
CA PRO A 180 -5.80 -21.06 4.05
C PRO A 180 -6.76 -20.86 5.23
N PRO A 181 -6.88 -21.85 6.14
CA PRO A 181 -7.66 -21.68 7.36
C PRO A 181 -7.26 -20.40 8.11
N ALA A 182 -8.25 -19.64 8.55
CA ALA A 182 -8.06 -18.38 9.23
C ALA A 182 -8.76 -18.40 10.59
N ASP A 183 -8.10 -17.86 11.61
CA ASP A 183 -8.75 -17.50 12.87
C ASP A 183 -9.57 -16.21 12.66
N PRO A 184 -10.91 -16.22 12.88
CA PRO A 184 -11.74 -15.02 12.78
C PRO A 184 -11.28 -13.88 13.71
N ALA A 185 -10.68 -14.19 14.87
CA ALA A 185 -10.18 -13.17 15.79
C ALA A 185 -8.96 -12.41 15.25
N SER A 186 -8.31 -12.95 14.20
CA SER A 186 -7.20 -12.30 13.52
C SER A 186 -7.63 -11.34 12.40
N ILE A 187 -8.93 -11.30 12.06
CA ILE A 187 -9.48 -10.35 11.08
C ILE A 187 -9.44 -8.94 11.67
N GLN A 188 -8.81 -8.02 10.95
CA GLN A 188 -8.69 -6.63 11.40
C GLN A 188 -9.90 -5.81 10.96
N SER A 189 -10.53 -5.13 11.92
CA SER A 189 -11.55 -4.11 11.70
C SER A 189 -11.09 -2.78 12.30
N LEU A 190 -10.58 -1.88 11.45
CA LEU A 190 -9.87 -0.66 11.84
C LEU A 190 -10.69 0.58 11.47
N PRO A 191 -10.55 1.72 12.20
CA PRO A 191 -11.18 2.97 11.78
C PRO A 191 -10.61 3.45 10.44
N MET A 192 -11.41 4.16 9.63
CA MET A 192 -10.89 4.84 8.44
C MET A 192 -10.00 6.02 8.79
N CYS A 193 -10.34 6.76 9.86
CA CYS A 193 -9.59 7.93 10.32
C CYS A 193 -8.79 7.63 11.60
N TRP A 194 -7.49 7.90 11.56
CA TRP A 194 -6.57 7.67 12.67
C TRP A 194 -6.21 8.98 13.33
N ARG A 195 -6.23 9.02 14.67
CA ARG A 195 -5.85 10.22 15.42
C ARG A 195 -4.34 10.28 15.56
N ASN A 196 -3.75 11.37 15.09
CA ASN A 196 -2.37 11.70 15.38
C ASN A 196 -2.24 12.06 16.87
N PRO A 197 -1.41 11.34 17.66
CA PRO A 197 -1.32 11.56 19.10
C PRO A 197 -0.65 12.89 19.47
N VAL A 198 0.06 13.53 18.55
CA VAL A 198 0.75 14.80 18.78
C VAL A 198 -0.13 15.99 18.38
N THR A 199 -0.70 15.95 17.18
CA THR A 199 -1.50 17.08 16.63
C THR A 199 -2.99 16.98 16.95
N SER A 200 -3.46 15.81 17.40
CA SER A 200 -4.87 15.46 17.55
C SER A 200 -5.70 15.49 16.27
N ARG A 201 -5.09 15.81 15.12
CA ARG A 201 -5.73 15.78 13.80
C ARG A 201 -6.05 14.34 13.40
N LEU A 202 -7.00 14.20 12.49
CA LEU A 202 -7.42 12.92 11.95
C LEU A 202 -6.78 12.72 10.58
N ALA A 203 -6.29 11.52 10.32
CA ALA A 203 -5.73 11.13 9.04
C ALA A 203 -6.59 10.02 8.42
N LEU A 204 -7.11 10.23 7.21
CA LEU A 204 -7.76 9.18 6.44
C LEU A 204 -6.69 8.18 5.99
N GLN A 205 -6.70 6.98 6.55
CA GLN A 205 -5.67 5.96 6.33
C GLN A 205 -6.29 4.57 6.18
N VAL A 206 -6.41 4.13 4.93
CA VAL A 206 -7.06 2.88 4.54
C VAL A 206 -6.26 2.19 3.45
N HIS A 207 -5.99 0.90 3.62
CA HIS A 207 -5.41 0.08 2.54
C HIS A 207 -6.53 -0.45 1.63
N ALA A 208 -6.98 0.36 0.67
CA ALA A 208 -8.15 0.04 -0.16
C ALA A 208 -8.08 -1.29 -0.89
N ALA A 209 -6.89 -1.72 -1.34
CA ALA A 209 -6.77 -2.93 -2.14
C ALA A 209 -7.18 -4.23 -1.40
N VAL A 210 -7.15 -4.23 -0.07
CA VAL A 210 -7.49 -5.42 0.74
C VAL A 210 -8.69 -5.21 1.66
N ALA A 211 -9.40 -4.09 1.49
CA ALA A 211 -10.66 -3.84 2.19
C ALA A 211 -11.76 -4.76 1.64
N ARG A 212 -12.40 -5.51 2.54
CA ARG A 212 -13.49 -6.46 2.21
C ARG A 212 -14.86 -5.85 2.51
N ARG A 213 -15.02 -5.17 3.64
CA ARG A 213 -16.31 -4.59 4.07
C ARG A 213 -16.15 -3.26 4.78
N LEU A 214 -17.20 -2.45 4.74
CA LEU A 214 -17.33 -1.23 5.54
C LEU A 214 -18.48 -1.39 6.55
N HIS A 215 -18.16 -1.18 7.83
CA HIS A 215 -19.12 -1.22 8.94
C HIS A 215 -19.48 0.19 9.34
N LEU A 216 -20.75 0.56 9.16
CA LEU A 216 -21.26 1.91 9.40
C LEU A 216 -21.78 2.04 10.83
N ALA A 217 -21.77 3.27 11.36
CA ALA A 217 -22.23 3.55 12.72
C ALA A 217 -23.71 3.22 12.98
N ASN A 218 -24.55 3.13 11.94
CA ASN A 218 -25.95 2.73 12.04
C ASN A 218 -26.14 1.19 12.07
N GLY A 219 -25.06 0.40 12.06
CA GLY A 219 -25.08 -1.06 12.05
C GLY A 219 -25.20 -1.68 10.66
N GLN A 220 -25.31 -0.89 9.59
CA GLN A 220 -25.26 -1.39 8.22
C GLN A 220 -23.85 -1.85 7.88
N VAL A 221 -23.76 -2.95 7.12
CA VAL A 221 -22.52 -3.43 6.52
C VAL A 221 -22.62 -3.27 5.01
N ILE A 222 -21.61 -2.64 4.40
CA ILE A 222 -21.41 -2.63 2.95
C ILE A 222 -20.38 -3.70 2.63
N ASP A 223 -20.82 -4.78 1.97
CA ASP A 223 -20.01 -5.93 1.57
C ASP A 223 -20.00 -6.18 0.06
N ASP A 224 -20.77 -5.40 -0.70
CA ASP A 224 -20.62 -5.29 -2.15
C ASP A 224 -19.26 -4.68 -2.49
N LEU A 225 -18.34 -5.50 -3.03
CA LEU A 225 -16.94 -5.09 -3.23
C LEU A 225 -16.80 -3.91 -4.20
N GLU A 226 -17.65 -3.83 -5.22
CA GLU A 226 -17.62 -2.71 -6.16
C GLU A 226 -17.95 -1.40 -5.45
N ARG A 227 -18.99 -1.39 -4.62
CA ARG A 227 -19.35 -0.24 -3.79
C ARG A 227 -18.29 0.09 -2.75
N VAL A 228 -17.70 -0.91 -2.07
CA VAL A 228 -16.59 -0.69 -1.13
C VAL A 228 -15.43 0.03 -1.83
N ARG A 229 -15.00 -0.49 -2.98
CA ARG A 229 -13.89 0.08 -3.77
C ARG A 229 -14.20 1.47 -4.28
N GLY A 230 -15.39 1.68 -4.85
CA GLY A 230 -15.81 2.99 -5.34
C GLY A 230 -15.83 4.06 -4.25
N LEU A 231 -16.30 3.71 -3.05
CA LEU A 231 -16.30 4.63 -1.90
C LEU A 231 -14.87 4.98 -1.45
N LEU A 232 -14.00 3.96 -1.27
CA LEU A 232 -12.62 4.20 -0.85
C LEU A 232 -11.82 4.97 -1.90
N TYR A 233 -11.98 4.63 -3.18
CA TYR A 233 -11.36 5.34 -4.28
C TYR A 233 -11.75 6.82 -4.29
N ARG A 234 -13.05 7.12 -4.21
CA ARG A 234 -13.58 8.49 -4.19
C ARG A 234 -13.01 9.33 -3.04
N LEU A 235 -12.82 8.71 -1.87
CA LEU A 235 -12.28 9.39 -0.69
C LEU A 235 -10.76 9.59 -0.76
N GLN A 236 -10.00 8.65 -1.35
CA GLN A 236 -8.54 8.69 -1.36
C GLN A 236 -7.94 9.36 -2.60
N ARG A 237 -8.58 9.23 -3.77
CA ARG A 237 -8.04 9.75 -5.04
C ARG A 237 -7.74 11.26 -5.02
N PRO A 238 -8.57 12.13 -4.41
CA PRO A 238 -8.23 13.55 -4.29
C PRO A 238 -6.98 13.80 -3.44
N GLY A 239 -6.76 12.98 -2.40
CA GLY A 239 -5.61 13.08 -1.50
C GLY A 239 -4.25 12.77 -2.13
N ILE A 240 -4.27 12.08 -3.28
CA ILE A 240 -3.08 11.77 -4.08
C ILE A 240 -3.00 12.62 -5.36
N ALA A 241 -3.69 13.77 -5.44
CA ALA A 241 -3.51 14.69 -6.55
C ALA A 241 -2.03 15.13 -6.67
N PRO A 242 -1.49 15.40 -7.88
CA PRO A 242 -0.05 15.62 -8.07
C PRO A 242 0.59 16.62 -7.12
N GLN A 243 -0.09 17.74 -6.84
CA GLN A 243 0.37 18.80 -5.93
C GLN A 243 0.38 18.42 -4.45
N LEU A 244 -0.22 17.29 -4.07
CA LEU A 244 -0.29 16.78 -2.70
C LEU A 244 0.65 15.59 -2.46
N VAL A 245 1.35 15.13 -3.49
CA VAL A 245 2.25 13.98 -3.43
C VAL A 245 3.69 14.44 -3.23
N TYR A 246 4.35 13.86 -2.25
CA TYR A 246 5.79 14.00 -2.05
C TYR A 246 6.52 12.75 -2.56
N ALA A 247 7.15 12.86 -3.74
CA ALA A 247 8.05 11.84 -4.24
C ALA A 247 9.47 12.14 -3.74
N HIS A 248 10.00 11.30 -2.85
CA HIS A 248 11.34 11.53 -2.29
C HIS A 248 12.42 11.24 -3.33
N ASP A 249 13.29 12.23 -3.58
CA ASP A 249 14.50 12.11 -4.42
C ASP A 249 15.65 11.61 -3.55
N TRP A 250 15.83 10.30 -3.55
CA TRP A 250 16.76 9.60 -2.67
C TRP A 250 18.23 9.88 -3.01
N GLU A 251 19.05 9.98 -1.97
CA GLU A 251 20.50 9.87 -2.02
C GLU A 251 20.97 8.61 -1.24
N GLU A 252 22.11 8.04 -1.63
CA GLU A 252 22.66 6.89 -0.90
C GLU A 252 23.02 7.30 0.54
N GLY A 253 22.52 6.55 1.52
CA GLY A 253 22.65 6.87 2.94
C GLY A 253 21.44 7.58 3.55
N ASP A 254 20.47 8.02 2.74
CA ASP A 254 19.23 8.57 3.28
C ASP A 254 18.50 7.56 4.16
N PHE A 255 18.14 8.01 5.36
CA PHE A 255 17.38 7.24 6.34
C PHE A 255 16.06 7.93 6.64
N VAL A 256 15.01 7.52 5.95
CA VAL A 256 13.67 8.10 6.09
C VAL A 256 12.90 7.36 7.18
N ILE A 257 12.30 8.13 8.08
CA ILE A 257 11.37 7.65 9.10
C ILE A 257 10.05 8.36 8.87
N PHE A 258 8.97 7.61 8.78
CA PHE A 258 7.65 8.18 8.50
C PHE A 258 6.55 7.59 9.37
N HIS A 259 5.53 8.39 9.66
CA HIS A 259 4.38 8.00 10.48
C HIS A 259 3.39 7.18 9.64
N ASN A 260 3.51 5.86 9.70
CA ASN A 260 2.73 4.89 8.91
C ASN A 260 1.21 4.96 9.13
N ARG A 261 0.75 5.57 10.23
CA ARG A 261 -0.68 5.76 10.54
C ARG A 261 -1.19 7.15 10.13
N GLY A 262 -0.42 7.91 9.36
CA GLY A 262 -0.80 9.24 8.89
C GLY A 262 -0.33 9.57 7.47
N LEU A 263 0.52 8.74 6.87
CA LEU A 263 1.02 8.84 5.50
C LEU A 263 0.55 7.64 4.68
#